data_AF-A0A956M5T7-F1
#
_entry.id   AF-A0A956M5T7-F1
#
_cell.length_a   1.000
_cell.length_b   1.000
_cell.length_c   1.000
_cell.angle_alpha   90.00
_cell.angle_beta   90.00
_cell.angle_gamma   90.00
#
_symmetry.space_group_name_H-M   'P 1'
#
loop_
_entity.id
_entity.type
_entity.pdbx_description
1 polymer ?
#
loop_
_entity_poly.entity_id
_entity_poly.type
_entity_poly.pdbx_seq_one_letter_code
_entity_poly.pdbx_strand_id
1 'polypeptide(L)'
;ENPAVASTGTGTGFFELTDAGLAFEVTVEGLEFTAAHFHNNAIGVNGGVVRDIGGDFDGNTASGVWASSDAQPFTDELLKELLAGNLYVNVHTGTNPGGEIRGQVLPSSGTGFTARLSGNQENPAVATDARGTGSFLLTDYGLAFNVTVEGLDFTAAHFHNNATGANGGVVRDIGGDFDGNTASGIWTSNDAQPLTPELIQALLLG
;
A
#
# COMPACT_ATOMS: atom_id res chain seq x y z
N GLU A 1 7.04 4.95 16.65
CA GLU A 1 7.26 5.02 18.11
C GLU A 1 7.91 6.35 18.48
N ASN A 2 7.78 6.80 19.73
CA ASN A 2 8.49 8.00 20.21
C ASN A 2 9.24 7.68 21.52
N PRO A 3 10.58 7.75 21.55
CA PRO A 3 11.47 8.08 20.41
C PRO A 3 11.47 6.99 19.33
N ALA A 4 11.84 7.37 18.10
CA ALA A 4 11.96 6.45 16.97
C ALA A 4 13.06 5.41 17.21
N VAL A 5 12.82 4.17 16.75
CA VAL A 5 13.80 3.09 16.81
C VAL A 5 14.56 3.01 15.49
N ALA A 6 15.88 2.85 15.56
CA ALA A 6 16.69 2.59 14.36
C ALA A 6 16.61 1.10 14.03
N SER A 7 15.92 0.75 12.94
CA SER A 7 15.77 -0.63 12.47
C SER A 7 15.82 -0.72 10.95
N THR A 8 15.99 -1.93 10.44
CA THR A 8 15.81 -2.25 9.00
C THR A 8 14.37 -2.59 8.66
N GLY A 9 13.48 -2.63 9.66
CA GLY A 9 12.08 -2.93 9.47
C GLY A 9 11.39 -1.84 8.65
N THR A 10 10.56 -2.25 7.71
CA THR A 10 9.76 -1.35 6.88
C THR A 10 8.31 -1.81 6.87
N GLY A 11 7.42 -0.92 6.45
CA GLY A 11 6.04 -1.29 6.20
C GLY A 11 5.31 -0.29 5.32
N THR A 12 4.28 -0.77 4.64
CA THR A 12 3.35 -0.01 3.82
C THR A 12 1.93 -0.27 4.28
N GLY A 13 1.03 0.68 4.04
CA GLY A 13 -0.38 0.51 4.39
C GLY A 13 -1.30 1.17 3.36
N PHE A 14 -2.30 0.43 2.91
CA PHE A 14 -3.42 0.93 2.13
C PHE A 14 -4.67 0.97 3.01
N PHE A 15 -5.41 2.07 2.95
CA PHE A 15 -6.58 2.29 3.77
C PHE A 15 -7.68 2.95 2.94
N GLU A 16 -8.87 2.34 2.92
CA GLU A 16 -10.02 2.84 2.20
C GLU A 16 -11.22 2.92 3.14
N LEU A 17 -11.84 4.11 3.22
CA LEU A 17 -13.09 4.26 3.94
C LEU A 17 -14.24 3.79 3.04
N THR A 18 -14.95 2.77 3.48
CA THR A 18 -16.11 2.18 2.79
C THR A 18 -17.38 2.33 3.64
N ASP A 19 -18.53 2.03 3.07
CA ASP A 19 -19.80 1.95 3.83
C ASP A 19 -19.76 0.88 4.94
N ALA A 20 -18.89 -0.13 4.83
CA ALA A 20 -18.74 -1.21 5.81
C ALA A 20 -17.77 -0.88 6.95
N GLY A 21 -16.94 0.16 6.80
CA GLY A 21 -15.88 0.52 7.73
C GLY A 21 -14.56 0.87 7.03
N LEU A 22 -13.48 0.92 7.79
CA LEU A 22 -12.13 1.15 7.27
C LEU A 22 -11.55 -0.16 6.75
N ALA A 23 -11.53 -0.35 5.43
CA ALA A 23 -10.77 -1.41 4.80
C ALA A 23 -9.28 -1.10 4.91
N PHE A 24 -8.46 -2.10 5.23
CA PHE A 24 -7.02 -1.93 5.38
C PHE A 24 -6.25 -3.13 4.83
N GLU A 25 -5.04 -2.84 4.35
CA GLU A 25 -3.99 -3.79 4.02
C GLU A 25 -2.68 -3.19 4.54
N VAL A 26 -1.97 -3.90 5.42
CA VAL A 26 -0.72 -3.45 6.02
C VAL A 26 0.32 -4.54 5.87
N THR A 27 1.38 -4.25 5.12
CA THR A 27 2.49 -5.19 4.90
C THR A 27 3.73 -4.71 5.64
N VAL A 28 4.43 -5.63 6.28
CA VAL A 28 5.70 -5.37 6.96
C VAL A 28 6.81 -6.24 6.41
N GLU A 29 8.04 -5.74 6.44
CA GLU A 29 9.21 -6.49 6.01
C GLU A 29 10.42 -6.19 6.91
N GLY A 30 11.41 -7.10 6.88
CA GLY A 30 12.68 -6.89 7.57
C GLY A 30 12.61 -6.94 9.10
N LEU A 31 11.56 -7.53 9.67
CA LEU A 31 11.35 -7.65 11.12
C LEU A 31 10.53 -8.89 11.50
N GLU A 32 10.79 -9.42 12.69
CA GLU A 32 9.99 -10.49 13.33
C GLU A 32 9.08 -9.84 14.39
N PHE A 33 7.82 -9.56 14.03
CA PHE A 33 6.90 -8.87 14.93
C PHE A 33 6.24 -9.82 15.94
N THR A 34 5.86 -9.28 17.09
CA THR A 34 5.14 -9.97 18.16
C THR A 34 3.73 -9.42 18.38
N ALA A 35 3.46 -8.19 17.94
CA ALA A 35 2.14 -7.56 17.99
C ALA A 35 2.05 -6.42 16.99
N ALA A 36 0.83 -6.06 16.59
CA ALA A 36 0.56 -4.92 15.76
C ALA A 36 -0.81 -4.34 16.13
N HIS A 37 -0.92 -3.01 16.15
CA HIS A 37 -2.12 -2.34 16.60
C HIS A 37 -2.39 -1.06 15.81
N PHE A 38 -3.66 -0.71 15.67
CA PHE A 38 -4.05 0.69 15.50
C PHE A 38 -4.01 1.40 16.85
N HIS A 39 -3.53 2.64 16.82
CA HIS A 39 -3.51 3.59 17.92
C HIS A 39 -4.07 4.94 17.45
N ASN A 40 -4.41 5.82 18.40
CA ASN A 40 -4.81 7.18 18.10
C ASN A 40 -4.04 8.23 18.91
N ASN A 41 -3.26 9.07 18.23
CA ASN A 41 -2.76 10.35 18.74
C ASN A 41 -2.15 11.15 17.59
N ALA A 42 -1.89 12.44 17.83
CA ALA A 42 -1.17 13.29 16.90
C ALA A 42 0.22 12.71 16.55
N ILE A 43 0.68 13.03 15.34
CA ILE A 43 2.01 12.62 14.85
C ILE A 43 3.11 12.94 15.88
N GLY A 44 3.98 11.97 16.13
CA GLY A 44 5.06 12.10 17.10
C GLY A 44 4.64 11.94 18.57
N VAL A 45 3.36 11.70 18.87
CA VAL A 45 2.89 11.43 20.24
C VAL A 45 2.47 9.97 20.36
N ASN A 46 2.68 9.35 21.52
CA ASN A 46 2.20 7.98 21.78
C ASN A 46 0.72 8.04 22.20
N GLY A 47 -0.12 7.25 21.52
CA GLY A 47 -1.54 7.03 21.80
C GLY A 47 -1.84 5.67 22.40
N GLY A 48 -3.05 5.50 22.92
CA GLY A 48 -3.55 4.20 23.37
C GLY A 48 -3.82 3.27 22.20
N VAL A 49 -3.85 1.95 22.46
CA VAL A 49 -4.32 0.95 21.49
C VAL A 49 -5.82 1.12 21.31
N VAL A 50 -6.28 1.17 20.05
CA VAL A 50 -7.70 1.25 19.69
C VAL A 50 -8.20 0.01 18.95
N ARG A 51 -7.32 -0.72 18.26
CA ARG A 51 -7.60 -2.06 17.70
C ARG A 51 -6.34 -2.91 17.63
N ASP A 52 -6.46 -4.17 18.01
CA ASP A 52 -5.45 -5.21 17.79
C ASP A 52 -5.63 -5.82 16.41
N ILE A 53 -4.54 -5.89 15.65
CA ILE A 53 -4.52 -6.43 14.28
C ILE A 53 -3.57 -7.61 14.14
N GLY A 54 -2.95 -8.08 15.24
CA GLY A 54 -1.99 -9.18 15.20
C GLY A 54 -2.60 -10.48 14.67
N GLY A 55 -3.90 -10.70 14.89
CA GLY A 55 -4.64 -11.85 14.37
C GLY A 55 -5.08 -11.71 12.91
N ASP A 56 -4.91 -10.55 12.28
CA ASP A 56 -5.33 -10.29 10.91
C ASP A 56 -4.21 -10.60 9.89
N PHE A 57 -3.00 -10.94 10.37
CA PHE A 57 -1.87 -11.27 9.51
C PHE A 57 -1.99 -12.65 8.88
N ASP A 58 -1.81 -12.71 7.56
CA ASP A 58 -1.39 -13.91 6.82
C ASP A 58 0.03 -13.67 6.29
N GLY A 59 0.99 -14.43 6.80
CA GLY A 59 2.41 -14.17 6.58
C GLY A 59 2.82 -12.79 7.12
N ASN A 60 3.20 -11.88 6.23
CA ASN A 60 3.68 -10.53 6.56
C ASN A 60 2.68 -9.42 6.24
N THR A 61 1.45 -9.76 5.85
CA THR A 61 0.40 -8.79 5.49
C THR A 61 -0.84 -8.99 6.37
N ALA A 62 -1.27 -7.94 7.07
CA ALA A 62 -2.56 -7.87 7.73
C ALA A 62 -3.61 -7.24 6.82
N SER A 63 -4.79 -7.84 6.72
CA SER A 63 -5.87 -7.29 5.91
C SER A 63 -7.24 -7.48 6.56
N GLY A 64 -8.19 -6.60 6.22
CA GLY A 64 -9.56 -6.71 6.72
C GLY A 64 -10.39 -5.44 6.58
N VAL A 65 -11.62 -5.50 7.10
CA VAL A 65 -12.49 -4.33 7.25
C VAL A 65 -12.73 -4.11 8.73
N TRP A 66 -12.24 -2.98 9.26
CA TRP A 66 -12.51 -2.58 10.63
C TRP A 66 -13.91 -1.94 10.70
N ALA A 67 -14.88 -2.72 11.18
CA ALA A 67 -16.28 -2.35 11.21
C ALA A 67 -16.71 -1.76 12.56
N SER A 68 -17.81 -1.01 12.56
CA SER A 68 -18.42 -0.50 13.80
C SER A 68 -19.05 -1.59 14.67
N SER A 69 -19.25 -2.80 14.12
CA SER A 69 -19.79 -3.96 14.83
C SER A 69 -18.74 -4.85 15.49
N ASP A 70 -17.45 -4.57 15.28
CA ASP A 70 -16.36 -5.38 15.83
C ASP A 70 -16.26 -5.24 17.34
N ALA A 71 -15.61 -6.21 18.00
CA ALA A 71 -15.38 -6.19 19.45
C ALA A 71 -14.57 -4.95 19.90
N GLN A 72 -13.64 -4.51 19.04
CA GLN A 72 -12.98 -3.21 19.12
C GLN A 72 -13.53 -2.36 17.96
N PRO A 73 -14.61 -1.60 18.14
CA PRO A 73 -15.37 -1.04 17.03
C PRO A 73 -14.71 0.19 16.41
N PHE A 74 -14.87 0.35 15.09
CA PHE A 74 -14.53 1.59 14.41
C PHE A 74 -15.66 2.61 14.63
N THR A 75 -15.47 3.51 15.60
CA THR A 75 -16.51 4.48 16.01
C THR A 75 -16.46 5.78 15.19
N ASP A 76 -17.51 6.58 15.29
CA ASP A 76 -17.55 7.93 14.71
C ASP A 76 -16.43 8.84 15.25
N GLU A 77 -16.02 8.66 16.51
CA GLU A 77 -14.86 9.34 17.09
C GLU A 77 -13.57 8.92 16.39
N LEU A 78 -13.37 7.62 16.15
CA LEU A 78 -12.19 7.13 15.44
C LEU A 78 -12.18 7.55 13.97
N LEU A 79 -13.34 7.68 13.33
CA LEU A 79 -13.46 8.30 12.01
C LEU A 79 -12.98 9.76 12.03
N LYS A 80 -13.35 10.54 13.05
CA LYS A 80 -12.85 11.93 13.19
C LYS A 80 -11.34 11.96 13.40
N GLU A 81 -10.79 11.05 14.21
CA GLU A 81 -9.33 10.92 14.43
C GLU A 81 -8.61 10.51 13.14
N LEU A 82 -9.16 9.57 12.36
CA LEU A 82 -8.65 9.18 11.04
C LEU A 82 -8.59 10.39 10.10
N LEU A 83 -9.70 11.13 9.98
CA LEU A 83 -9.77 12.32 9.12
C LEU A 83 -8.87 13.46 9.59
N ALA A 84 -8.55 13.51 10.89
CA ALA A 84 -7.58 14.44 11.46
C ALA A 84 -6.11 13.96 11.31
N GLY A 85 -5.89 12.75 10.81
CA GLY A 85 -4.55 12.16 10.65
C GLY A 85 -3.93 11.66 11.96
N ASN A 86 -4.75 11.40 12.98
CA ASN A 86 -4.32 10.96 14.31
C ASN A 86 -4.34 9.43 14.48
N LEU A 87 -4.89 8.68 13.52
CA LEU A 87 -4.84 7.22 13.56
C LEU A 87 -3.48 6.73 13.03
N TYR A 88 -2.90 5.70 13.64
CA TYR A 88 -1.64 5.13 13.19
C TYR A 88 -1.53 3.64 13.48
N VAL A 89 -0.78 2.94 12.64
CA VAL A 89 -0.40 1.55 12.87
C VAL A 89 0.98 1.52 13.52
N ASN A 90 1.13 0.70 14.56
CA ASN A 90 2.38 0.49 15.27
C ASN A 90 2.65 -1.02 15.35
N VAL A 91 3.86 -1.43 15.00
CA VAL A 91 4.26 -2.84 14.95
C VAL A 91 5.40 -3.04 15.93
N HIS A 92 5.31 -4.10 16.74
CA HIS A 92 6.15 -4.34 17.90
C HIS A 92 6.97 -5.60 17.68
N THR A 93 8.22 -5.62 18.15
CA THR A 93 9.07 -6.81 18.17
C THR A 93 9.39 -7.20 19.60
N GLY A 94 9.99 -8.38 19.80
CA GLY A 94 10.50 -8.78 21.12
C GLY A 94 11.58 -7.83 21.65
N THR A 95 12.37 -7.23 20.76
CA THR A 95 13.42 -6.25 21.11
C THR A 95 12.82 -4.89 21.47
N ASN A 96 11.78 -4.47 20.74
CA ASN A 96 11.15 -3.17 20.89
C ASN A 96 9.64 -3.31 21.19
N PRO A 97 9.28 -3.70 22.43
CA PRO A 97 7.87 -3.93 22.81
C PRO A 97 7.04 -2.64 22.85
N GLY A 98 7.67 -1.46 22.86
CA GLY A 98 6.98 -0.16 22.71
C GLY A 98 6.63 0.19 21.26
N GLY A 99 7.12 -0.58 20.29
CA GLY A 99 7.02 -0.33 18.85
C GLY A 99 8.41 -0.33 18.22
N GLU A 100 8.55 -1.02 17.09
CA GLU A 100 9.71 -1.04 16.21
C GLU A 100 9.52 -0.09 15.02
N ILE A 101 8.33 -0.11 14.41
CA ILE A 101 7.95 0.76 13.30
C ILE A 101 6.53 1.31 13.47
N ARG A 102 6.29 2.51 12.92
CA ARG A 102 5.00 3.21 12.91
C ARG A 102 4.69 3.86 11.56
N GLY A 103 3.43 3.80 11.13
CA GLY A 103 2.89 4.62 10.04
C GLY A 103 1.63 5.39 10.47
N GLN A 104 1.62 6.72 10.34
CA GLN A 104 0.35 7.49 10.47
C GLN A 104 -0.55 7.19 9.28
N VAL A 105 -1.83 6.97 9.55
CA VAL A 105 -2.88 6.89 8.53
C VAL A 105 -3.34 8.31 8.24
N LEU A 106 -2.93 8.83 7.10
CA LEU A 106 -3.22 10.21 6.69
C LEU A 106 -4.15 10.19 5.49
N PRO A 107 -5.18 11.04 5.45
CA PRO A 107 -5.89 11.31 4.21
C PRO A 107 -4.87 11.77 3.16
N SER A 108 -4.79 11.05 2.04
CA SER A 108 -3.92 11.43 0.95
C SER A 108 -4.75 12.02 -0.19
N SER A 109 -4.22 13.09 -0.79
CA SER A 109 -4.70 13.64 -2.06
C SER A 109 -3.56 13.53 -3.05
N GLY A 110 -3.87 13.33 -4.32
CA GLY A 110 -2.85 13.07 -5.31
C GLY A 110 -3.33 13.28 -6.74
N THR A 111 -2.43 13.02 -7.68
CA THR A 111 -2.77 12.96 -9.11
C THR A 111 -3.16 11.54 -9.45
N GLY A 112 -4.39 11.35 -9.91
CA GLY A 112 -4.92 10.05 -10.31
C GLY A 112 -4.61 9.70 -11.76
N PHE A 113 -4.24 8.45 -12.02
CA PHE A 113 -4.00 7.91 -13.34
C PHE A 113 -4.74 6.57 -13.52
N THR A 114 -5.03 6.22 -14.78
CA THR A 114 -5.58 4.91 -15.12
C THR A 114 -4.85 4.30 -16.32
N ALA A 115 -4.81 2.97 -16.36
CA ALA A 115 -4.29 2.21 -17.47
C ALA A 115 -5.27 1.11 -17.87
N ARG A 116 -5.37 0.83 -19.17
CA ARG A 116 -6.08 -0.34 -19.70
C ARG A 116 -5.06 -1.25 -20.37
N LEU A 117 -4.91 -2.47 -19.88
CA LEU A 117 -3.99 -3.46 -20.41
C LEU A 117 -4.72 -4.31 -21.46
N SER A 118 -4.12 -4.45 -22.65
CA SER A 118 -4.65 -5.31 -23.72
C SER A 118 -3.55 -5.69 -24.69
N GLY A 119 -3.66 -6.84 -25.35
CA GLY A 119 -2.68 -7.27 -26.36
C GLY A 119 -2.50 -6.31 -27.54
N ASN A 120 -3.48 -5.45 -27.83
CA ASN A 120 -3.35 -4.41 -28.86
C ASN A 120 -2.39 -3.27 -28.48
N GLN A 121 -2.05 -3.13 -27.20
CA GLN A 121 -1.06 -2.16 -26.73
C GLN A 121 0.36 -2.71 -26.68
N GLU A 122 0.55 -4.01 -26.96
CA GLU A 122 1.87 -4.60 -27.14
C GLU A 122 2.51 -4.15 -28.46
N ASN A 123 3.84 -4.19 -28.52
CA ASN A 123 4.58 -3.90 -29.74
C ASN A 123 5.61 -5.03 -30.05
N PRO A 124 5.29 -5.95 -30.98
CA PRO A 124 4.09 -5.99 -31.83
C PRO A 124 2.82 -6.42 -31.07
N ALA A 125 1.66 -6.02 -31.58
CA ALA A 125 0.37 -6.37 -30.99
C ALA A 125 0.17 -7.89 -30.91
N VAL A 126 -0.36 -8.35 -29.79
CA VAL A 126 -0.64 -9.76 -29.52
C VAL A 126 -2.15 -10.02 -29.59
N ALA A 127 -2.55 -11.01 -30.39
CA ALA A 127 -3.94 -11.47 -30.42
C ALA A 127 -4.23 -12.34 -29.18
N THR A 128 -4.97 -11.79 -28.22
CA THR A 128 -5.34 -12.47 -26.98
C THR A 128 -6.65 -11.90 -26.42
N ASP A 129 -7.35 -12.70 -25.63
CA ASP A 129 -8.51 -12.27 -24.85
C ASP A 129 -8.12 -11.72 -23.47
N ALA A 130 -6.83 -11.83 -23.11
CA ALA A 130 -6.26 -11.29 -21.89
C ALA A 130 -6.42 -9.77 -21.79
N ARG A 131 -6.71 -9.29 -20.58
CA ARG A 131 -6.99 -7.88 -20.31
C ARG A 131 -6.66 -7.51 -18.88
N GLY A 132 -6.55 -6.22 -18.62
CA GLY A 132 -6.44 -5.70 -17.27
C GLY A 132 -6.74 -4.21 -17.17
N THR A 133 -6.82 -3.73 -15.93
CA THR A 133 -6.97 -2.32 -15.59
C THR A 133 -6.01 -1.97 -14.48
N GLY A 134 -5.43 -0.78 -14.54
CA GLY A 134 -4.66 -0.19 -13.45
C GLY A 134 -5.28 1.12 -13.00
N SER A 135 -5.37 1.34 -11.70
CA SER A 135 -5.61 2.65 -11.08
C SER A 135 -4.39 3.03 -10.25
N PHE A 136 -4.02 4.31 -10.33
CA PHE A 136 -2.83 4.81 -9.65
C PHE A 136 -3.13 6.18 -9.03
N LEU A 137 -2.55 6.44 -7.86
CA LEU A 137 -2.63 7.73 -7.19
C LEU A 137 -1.23 8.15 -6.74
N LEU A 138 -0.68 9.16 -7.40
CA LEU A 138 0.60 9.75 -6.99
C LEU A 138 0.34 10.76 -5.87
N THR A 139 0.91 10.51 -4.71
CA THR A 139 0.84 11.35 -3.51
C THR A 139 2.24 11.77 -3.06
N ASP A 140 2.34 12.59 -2.02
CA ASP A 140 3.63 12.93 -1.40
C ASP A 140 4.35 11.71 -0.79
N TYR A 141 3.64 10.59 -0.59
CA TYR A 141 4.19 9.34 -0.03
C TYR A 141 4.65 8.34 -1.09
N GLY A 142 4.34 8.57 -2.37
CA GLY A 142 4.63 7.65 -3.47
C GLY A 142 3.43 7.39 -4.36
N LEU A 143 3.57 6.40 -5.24
CA LEU A 143 2.53 5.98 -6.18
C LEU A 143 1.77 4.79 -5.61
N ALA A 144 0.58 5.02 -5.07
CA ALA A 144 -0.35 3.94 -4.75
C ALA A 144 -0.88 3.34 -6.06
N PHE A 145 -0.94 2.02 -6.15
CA PHE A 145 -1.42 1.32 -7.34
C PHE A 145 -2.35 0.17 -6.99
N ASN A 146 -3.29 -0.10 -7.89
CA ASN A 146 -4.10 -1.30 -7.92
C ASN A 146 -4.23 -1.75 -9.38
N VAL A 147 -3.73 -2.95 -9.70
CA VAL A 147 -3.70 -3.48 -11.06
C VAL A 147 -4.32 -4.86 -11.08
N THR A 148 -5.47 -4.99 -11.75
CA THR A 148 -6.17 -6.27 -11.92
C THR A 148 -6.01 -6.78 -13.34
N VAL A 149 -5.72 -8.07 -13.47
CA VAL A 149 -5.59 -8.76 -14.76
C VAL A 149 -6.54 -9.96 -14.85
N GLU A 150 -6.91 -10.37 -16.05
CA GLU A 150 -7.77 -11.52 -16.31
C GLU A 150 -7.39 -12.19 -17.63
N GLY A 151 -7.55 -13.52 -17.70
CA GLY A 151 -7.40 -14.28 -18.94
C GLY A 151 -5.95 -14.63 -19.29
N LEU A 152 -5.06 -14.62 -18.28
CA LEU A 152 -3.66 -15.03 -18.42
C LEU A 152 -3.19 -15.79 -17.17
N ASP A 153 -2.25 -16.70 -17.40
CA ASP A 153 -1.40 -17.32 -16.38
C ASP A 153 -0.02 -16.65 -16.51
N PHE A 154 0.28 -15.67 -15.65
CA PHE A 154 1.51 -14.89 -15.73
C PHE A 154 2.60 -15.45 -14.83
N THR A 155 3.84 -15.34 -15.30
CA THR A 155 5.04 -15.71 -14.53
C THR A 155 5.84 -14.49 -14.04
N ALA A 156 5.51 -13.30 -14.54
CA ALA A 156 6.12 -12.04 -14.15
C ALA A 156 5.19 -10.87 -14.46
N ALA A 157 5.37 -9.77 -13.74
CA ALA A 157 4.65 -8.52 -13.96
C ALA A 157 5.55 -7.34 -13.56
N HIS A 158 5.50 -6.26 -14.34
CA HIS A 158 6.39 -5.12 -14.15
C HIS A 158 5.72 -3.80 -14.52
N PHE A 159 6.25 -2.70 -13.97
CA PHE A 159 6.10 -1.37 -14.56
C PHE A 159 7.22 -1.10 -15.55
N HIS A 160 6.89 -0.42 -16.64
CA HIS A 160 7.81 -0.01 -17.70
C HIS A 160 7.75 1.50 -17.89
N ASN A 161 8.86 2.10 -18.34
CA ASN A 161 8.91 3.52 -18.69
C ASN A 161 9.39 3.71 -20.14
N ASN A 162 8.49 4.17 -21.00
CA ASN A 162 8.78 4.72 -22.32
C ASN A 162 7.58 5.51 -22.84
N ALA A 163 7.77 6.23 -23.94
CA ALA A 163 6.70 6.88 -24.67
C ALA A 163 5.64 5.86 -25.13
N THR A 164 4.38 6.29 -25.16
CA THR A 164 3.24 5.48 -25.58
C THR A 164 3.50 4.82 -26.95
N GLY A 165 3.35 3.50 -27.02
CA GLY A 165 3.56 2.70 -28.24
C GLY A 165 5.00 2.21 -28.46
N ALA A 166 5.95 2.58 -27.60
CA ALA A 166 7.32 2.08 -27.63
C ALA A 166 7.62 1.12 -26.47
N ASN A 167 8.50 0.14 -26.72
CA ASN A 167 8.92 -0.81 -25.68
C ASN A 167 9.86 -0.13 -24.69
N GLY A 168 9.48 -0.09 -23.41
CA GLY A 168 10.29 0.46 -22.32
C GLY A 168 11.06 -0.58 -21.52
N GLY A 169 12.11 -0.13 -20.84
CA GLY A 169 12.77 -0.95 -19.84
C GLY A 169 11.88 -1.16 -18.61
N VAL A 170 12.09 -2.28 -17.91
CA VAL A 170 11.47 -2.54 -16.60
C VAL A 170 12.01 -1.52 -15.60
N VAL A 171 11.10 -0.89 -14.84
CA VAL A 171 11.44 0.07 -13.77
C VAL A 171 11.08 -0.44 -12.39
N ARG A 172 10.11 -1.36 -12.27
CA ARG A 172 9.75 -2.05 -11.03
C ARG A 172 9.15 -3.43 -11.33
N ASP A 173 9.57 -4.44 -10.61
CA ASP A 173 8.92 -5.76 -10.52
C ASP A 173 7.73 -5.66 -9.57
N ILE A 174 6.58 -6.15 -10.00
CA ILE A 174 5.34 -6.14 -9.22
C ILE A 174 4.78 -7.57 -9.03
N GLY A 175 5.52 -8.60 -9.42
CA GLY A 175 5.04 -9.98 -9.38
C GLY A 175 4.75 -10.46 -7.96
N GLY A 176 5.53 -9.99 -6.98
CA GLY A 176 5.33 -10.28 -5.57
C GLY A 176 4.17 -9.52 -4.92
N ASP A 177 3.61 -8.51 -5.59
CA ASP A 177 2.52 -7.69 -5.06
C ASP A 177 1.13 -8.27 -5.34
N PHE A 178 1.04 -9.39 -6.07
CA PHE A 178 -0.23 -10.01 -6.45
C PHE A 178 -0.84 -10.84 -5.33
N ASP A 179 -2.10 -10.56 -4.99
CA ASP A 179 -3.03 -11.51 -4.39
C ASP A 179 -4.06 -11.95 -5.45
N GLY A 180 -4.01 -13.24 -5.80
CA GLY A 180 -4.78 -13.80 -6.90
C GLY A 180 -4.48 -13.10 -8.23
N ASN A 181 -5.42 -12.28 -8.71
CA ASN A 181 -5.32 -11.60 -10.00
C ASN A 181 -5.16 -10.07 -9.88
N THR A 182 -4.93 -9.56 -8.67
CA THR A 182 -4.76 -8.12 -8.41
C THR A 182 -3.47 -7.85 -7.67
N ALA A 183 -2.66 -6.93 -8.20
CA ALA A 183 -1.51 -6.37 -7.51
C ALA A 183 -1.85 -5.04 -6.86
N SER A 184 -1.47 -4.85 -5.60
CA SER A 184 -1.65 -3.60 -4.85
C SER A 184 -0.39 -3.22 -4.09
N GLY A 185 -0.23 -1.92 -3.85
CA GLY A 185 0.86 -1.42 -3.02
C GLY A 185 1.09 0.07 -3.17
N ILE A 186 2.15 0.56 -2.51
CA ILE A 186 2.65 1.92 -2.66
C ILE A 186 4.10 1.84 -3.10
N TRP A 187 4.39 2.30 -4.31
CA TRP A 187 5.75 2.39 -4.81
C TRP A 187 6.43 3.68 -4.29
N THR A 188 7.49 3.53 -3.50
CA THR A 188 8.19 4.64 -2.84
C THR A 188 9.62 4.85 -3.33
N SER A 189 10.23 5.98 -2.95
CA SER A 189 11.64 6.26 -3.22
C SER A 189 12.61 5.41 -2.39
N ASN A 190 12.13 4.70 -1.37
CA ASN A 190 12.94 3.87 -0.47
C ASN A 190 12.94 2.39 -0.86
N ASP A 191 12.09 2.01 -1.81
CA ASP A 191 11.99 0.62 -2.28
C ASP A 191 13.29 0.21 -3.00
N ALA A 192 13.58 -1.09 -3.03
CA ALA A 192 14.77 -1.63 -3.70
C ALA A 192 14.86 -1.24 -5.18
N GLN A 193 13.71 -1.10 -5.84
CA GLN A 193 13.55 -0.46 -7.14
C GLN A 193 12.80 0.86 -6.92
N PRO A 194 13.50 2.00 -6.74
CA PRO A 194 12.90 3.20 -6.19
C PRO A 194 12.09 4.00 -7.23
N LEU A 195 11.01 4.64 -6.78
CA LEU A 195 10.29 5.64 -7.56
C LEU A 195 11.13 6.93 -7.61
N THR A 196 11.87 7.12 -8.69
CA THR A 196 12.78 8.27 -8.82
C THR A 196 12.05 9.55 -9.23
N PRO A 197 12.63 10.74 -8.98
CA PRO A 197 12.09 12.01 -9.47
C PRO A 197 11.87 12.03 -10.99
N GLU A 198 12.73 11.38 -11.77
CA GLU A 198 12.61 11.29 -13.23
C GLU A 198 11.40 10.44 -13.64
N LEU A 199 11.10 9.37 -12.91
CA LEU A 199 9.91 8.54 -13.14
C LEU A 199 8.63 9.29 -12.78
N ILE A 200 8.64 10.04 -11.68
CA ILE A 200 7.54 10.93 -11.31
C ILE A 200 7.31 11.99 -12.39
N GLN A 201 8.39 12.59 -12.90
CA GLN A 201 8.29 13.57 -13.97
C GLN A 201 7.72 12.94 -15.26
N ALA A 202 8.14 11.72 -15.62
CA ALA A 202 7.60 11.00 -16.77
C ALA A 202 6.09 10.73 -16.62
N LEU A 203 5.64 10.28 -15.45
CA LEU A 203 4.22 10.07 -15.15
C LEU A 203 3.38 11.35 -15.30
N LEU A 204 3.92 12.49 -14.87
CA LEU A 204 3.22 13.77 -14.91
C LEU A 204 3.18 14.44 -16.29
N LEU A 205 4.12 14.10 -17.18
CA LEU A 205 4.26 14.75 -18.48
C LEU A 205 3.61 14.01 -19.64
N GLY A 206 3.42 12.68 -19.53
CA GLY A 206 2.79 11.84 -20.55
C GLY A 206 3.70 11.51 -21.73
#